data_AF-A0A849DFV2-F1
#
_entry.id   AF-A0A849DFV2-F1
#
_cell.length_a   1.000
_cell.length_b   1.000
_cell.length_c   1.000
_cell.angle_alpha   90.00
_cell.angle_beta   90.00
_cell.angle_gamma   90.00
#
_symmetry.space_group_name_H-M   'P 1'
#
loop_
_entity.id
_entity.type
_entity.pdbx_description
1 polymer ?
#
loop_
_entity_poly.entity_id
_entity_poly.type
_entity_poly.pdbx_seq_one_letter_code
_entity_poly.pdbx_strand_id
1 'polypeptide(L)'
;MKLFLLAALLFSSLVADEDLDPSDLVADANIHPSEFTVKLIKNCEVLALSVEPNRKAKKIYTNVWTEGCVQNFGCMREITQKELDAMTERERSFAAWKYPVWCKVDANGKRGWVRKQFLSDEPCKQQD
;
A
#
# COMPACT_ATOMS: atom_id res chain seq x y z
N MET A 1 -52.20 2.81 52.19
CA MET A 1 -52.72 1.42 52.10
C MET A 1 -52.05 0.78 50.90
N LYS A 2 -51.14 -0.18 51.11
CA LYS A 2 -51.32 -1.63 50.77
C LYS A 2 -51.82 -1.81 49.33
N LEU A 3 -51.16 -2.52 48.41
CA LEU A 3 -50.58 -3.86 48.58
C LEU A 3 -49.74 -4.24 47.34
N PHE A 4 -48.63 -4.92 47.62
CA PHE A 4 -47.76 -5.79 46.81
C PHE A 4 -48.25 -6.32 45.46
N LEU A 5 -47.31 -6.38 44.49
CA LEU A 5 -46.96 -7.64 43.81
C LEU A 5 -45.54 -7.55 43.23
N LEU A 6 -44.66 -8.38 43.78
CA LEU A 6 -43.34 -8.70 43.26
C LEU A 6 -43.47 -9.51 41.96
N ALA A 7 -42.73 -9.13 40.92
CA ALA A 7 -42.39 -10.00 39.82
C ALA A 7 -40.87 -10.03 39.68
N ALA A 8 -40.27 -11.08 40.25
CA ALA A 8 -38.85 -11.41 40.11
C ALA A 8 -38.74 -12.71 39.29
N LEU A 9 -38.18 -12.62 38.09
CA LEU A 9 -37.66 -13.71 37.25
C LEU A 9 -36.54 -13.05 36.39
N LEU A 10 -35.25 -13.12 36.73
CA LEU A 10 -34.25 -14.19 36.56
C LEU A 10 -33.99 -14.65 35.10
N PHE A 11 -32.69 -14.65 34.75
CA PHE A 11 -32.00 -15.18 33.55
C PHE A 11 -32.11 -14.33 32.26
N SER A 12 -31.06 -13.95 31.53
CA SER A 12 -29.68 -14.42 31.42
C SER A 12 -28.75 -13.29 30.97
N SER A 13 -27.50 -13.37 31.40
CA SER A 13 -26.34 -12.67 30.84
C SER A 13 -26.27 -12.76 29.31
N LEU A 14 -26.15 -11.61 28.63
CA LEU A 14 -25.41 -11.51 27.39
C LEU A 14 -24.57 -10.23 27.44
N VAL A 15 -23.36 -10.38 27.97
CA VAL A 15 -22.25 -9.50 27.65
C VAL A 15 -21.85 -9.91 26.24
N ALA A 16 -22.11 -9.04 25.27
CA ALA A 16 -21.34 -9.01 24.04
C ALA A 16 -20.49 -7.75 24.16
N ASP A 17 -19.41 -7.87 24.93
CA ASP A 17 -18.19 -7.13 24.63
C ASP A 17 -17.78 -7.61 23.24
N GLU A 18 -18.19 -6.90 22.19
CA GLU A 18 -17.52 -7.04 20.89
C GLU A 18 -16.13 -6.47 21.08
N ASP A 19 -15.21 -7.38 21.38
CA ASP A 19 -13.77 -7.22 21.29
C ASP A 19 -13.44 -6.50 19.98
N LEU A 20 -13.18 -5.19 20.08
CA LEU A 20 -12.39 -4.46 19.11
C LEU A 20 -11.01 -5.12 19.09
N ASP A 21 -10.86 -6.11 18.21
CA ASP A 21 -9.63 -6.84 18.00
C ASP A 21 -8.50 -5.85 17.69
N PRO A 22 -7.49 -5.70 18.57
CA PRO A 22 -6.36 -4.79 18.35
C PRO A 22 -5.46 -5.22 17.17
N SER A 23 -5.82 -6.28 16.46
CA SER A 23 -5.10 -6.83 15.32
C SER A 23 -5.17 -6.00 14.03
N ASP A 24 -5.95 -4.92 13.95
CA ASP A 24 -6.01 -4.10 12.73
C ASP A 24 -4.83 -3.12 12.54
N LEU A 25 -3.80 -3.19 13.40
CA LEU A 25 -2.54 -2.45 13.23
C LEU A 25 -1.31 -3.35 13.11
N VAL A 26 -1.46 -4.62 12.69
CA VAL A 26 -0.28 -5.35 12.19
C VAL A 26 0.11 -4.73 10.85
N ALA A 27 1.29 -4.09 10.82
CA ALA A 27 1.98 -3.81 9.58
C ALA A 27 1.96 -5.10 8.74
N ASP A 28 1.36 -5.01 7.54
CA ASP A 28 1.18 -6.14 6.62
C ASP A 28 2.46 -6.98 6.59
N ALA A 29 2.40 -8.17 7.22
CA ALA A 29 3.55 -9.06 7.38
C ALA A 29 4.03 -9.65 6.04
N ASN A 30 3.37 -9.31 4.91
CA ASN A 30 3.65 -9.81 3.58
C ASN A 30 4.13 -8.73 2.59
N ILE A 31 4.70 -7.60 3.07
CA ILE A 31 5.32 -6.62 2.19
C ILE A 31 6.67 -7.16 1.68
N HIS A 32 6.68 -7.65 0.45
CA HIS A 32 7.89 -8.12 -0.24
C HIS A 32 8.09 -7.45 -1.60
N PRO A 33 9.34 -7.13 -1.97
CA PRO A 33 10.52 -7.07 -1.10
C PRO A 33 10.40 -5.94 -0.05
N SER A 34 11.16 -6.01 1.04
CA SER A 34 11.20 -4.96 2.08
C SER A 34 11.77 -3.63 1.57
N GLU A 35 12.63 -3.69 0.55
CA GLU A 35 13.20 -2.56 -0.15
C GLU A 35 13.19 -2.80 -1.65
N PHE A 36 12.99 -1.75 -2.42
CA PHE A 36 13.09 -1.79 -3.87
C PHE A 36 14.43 -1.23 -4.34
N THR A 37 15.03 -1.88 -5.34
CA THR A 37 16.00 -1.22 -6.21
C THR A 37 15.28 -0.23 -7.10
N VAL A 38 15.75 1.01 -7.17
CA VAL A 38 15.24 1.99 -8.14
C VAL A 38 15.88 1.70 -9.49
N LYS A 39 15.04 1.52 -10.52
CA LYS A 39 15.46 1.26 -11.90
C LYS A 39 14.91 2.35 -12.81
N LEU A 40 15.71 3.39 -13.00
CA LEU A 40 15.40 4.43 -13.97
C LEU A 40 15.83 3.98 -15.38
N ILE A 41 15.05 4.35 -16.39
CA ILE A 41 15.24 3.86 -17.77
C ILE A 41 16.39 4.62 -18.45
N LYS A 42 16.65 5.87 -18.04
CA LYS A 42 17.68 6.73 -18.63
C LYS A 42 18.60 7.31 -17.55
N ASN A 43 19.88 7.52 -17.91
CA ASN A 43 20.96 8.00 -17.03
C ASN A 43 20.76 9.43 -16.46
N CYS A 44 19.65 10.11 -16.76
CA CYS A 44 19.30 11.43 -16.22
C CYS A 44 17.84 11.50 -15.75
N GLU A 45 17.16 10.36 -15.63
CA GLU A 45 15.84 10.35 -15.03
C GLU A 45 15.94 10.63 -13.53
N VAL A 46 14.85 11.14 -12.98
CA VAL A 46 14.75 11.46 -11.56
C VAL A 46 13.69 10.58 -10.91
N LEU A 47 14.00 10.06 -9.74
CA LEU A 47 13.00 9.47 -8.87
C LEU A 47 12.15 10.61 -8.31
N ALA A 48 10.86 10.63 -8.65
CA ALA A 48 9.93 11.65 -8.19
C ALA A 48 8.85 11.03 -7.28
N LEU A 49 8.78 11.50 -6.03
CA LEU A 49 7.73 11.11 -5.09
C LEU A 49 6.61 12.13 -5.08
N SER A 50 5.38 11.65 -4.98
CA SER A 50 4.16 12.45 -4.98
C SER A 50 3.44 12.35 -3.63
N VAL A 51 2.66 13.38 -3.27
CA VAL A 51 1.79 13.34 -2.08
C VAL A 51 0.73 12.24 -2.13
N GLU A 52 0.26 11.94 -3.34
CA GLU A 52 -0.84 11.03 -3.62
C GLU A 52 -0.48 10.10 -4.78
N PRO A 53 -1.11 8.91 -4.87
CA PRO A 53 -0.93 7.94 -5.94
C PRO A 53 -1.64 8.37 -7.24
N ASN A 54 -1.33 9.58 -7.72
CA ASN A 54 -1.94 10.19 -8.90
C ASN A 54 -0.88 10.90 -9.75
N ARG A 55 -1.04 10.81 -11.07
CA ARG A 55 -0.15 11.45 -12.05
C ARG A 55 -0.09 12.97 -11.90
N LYS A 56 -1.20 13.59 -11.52
CA LYS A 56 -1.34 15.05 -11.35
C LYS A 56 -0.96 15.54 -9.95
N ALA A 57 -0.67 14.63 -9.01
CA ALA A 57 -0.34 14.99 -7.64
C ALA A 57 0.96 15.80 -7.57
N LYS A 58 0.99 16.74 -6.61
CA LYS A 58 2.17 17.54 -6.29
C LYS A 58 3.35 16.63 -5.96
N LYS A 59 4.52 16.95 -6.52
CA LYS A 59 5.79 16.29 -6.20
C LYS A 59 6.37 16.86 -4.91
N ILE A 60 6.83 15.98 -4.03
CA ILE A 60 7.41 16.33 -2.72
C ILE A 60 8.90 16.03 -2.63
N TYR A 61 9.39 15.21 -3.54
CA TYR A 61 10.80 14.85 -3.62
C TYR A 61 11.13 14.55 -5.08
N THR A 62 12.30 14.98 -5.52
CA THR A 62 12.85 14.69 -6.83
C THR A 62 14.35 14.64 -6.69
N ASN A 63 14.94 13.51 -7.04
CA ASN A 63 16.39 13.34 -7.00
C ASN A 63 16.85 12.47 -8.18
N VAL A 64 18.02 12.78 -8.72
CA VAL A 64 18.70 11.90 -9.66
C VAL A 64 19.09 10.65 -8.88
N TRP A 65 18.59 9.50 -9.32
CA TRP A 65 18.84 8.24 -8.63
C TRP A 65 19.72 7.38 -9.53
N THR A 66 21.01 7.34 -9.22
CA THR A 66 21.96 6.54 -10.00
C THR A 66 21.98 5.10 -9.50
N GLU A 67 22.01 4.90 -8.18
CA GLU A 67 22.08 3.60 -7.51
C GLU A 67 21.47 3.70 -6.10
N GLY A 68 20.96 2.59 -5.55
CA GLY A 68 20.50 2.51 -4.17
C GLY A 68 19.07 2.00 -3.97
N CYS A 69 18.73 1.74 -2.71
CA CYS A 69 17.47 1.16 -2.26
C CYS A 69 16.50 2.23 -1.77
N VAL A 70 15.20 1.96 -1.92
CA VAL A 70 14.14 2.71 -1.24
C VAL A 70 13.30 1.75 -0.41
N GLN A 71 12.92 2.16 0.80
CA GLN A 71 12.15 1.31 1.70
C GLN A 71 10.72 1.15 1.18
N ASN A 72 10.23 -0.09 1.12
CA ASN A 72 8.89 -0.41 0.63
C ASN A 72 7.86 -0.35 1.77
N PHE A 73 6.78 0.41 1.58
CA PHE A 73 5.63 0.49 2.49
C PHE A 73 4.34 -0.04 1.85
N GLY A 74 4.46 -0.82 0.78
CA GLY A 74 3.34 -1.43 0.07
C GLY A 74 3.00 -0.72 -1.23
N CYS A 75 2.33 -1.47 -2.11
CA CYS A 75 1.86 -0.98 -3.40
C CYS A 75 0.34 -1.11 -3.50
N MET A 76 -0.28 -0.13 -4.15
CA MET A 76 -1.69 -0.14 -4.49
C MET A 76 -1.89 -0.24 -5.99
N ARG A 77 -2.93 -0.98 -6.37
CA ARG A 77 -3.38 -1.19 -7.73
C ARG A 77 -4.89 -1.04 -7.78
N GLU A 78 -5.39 -0.42 -8.84
CA GLU A 78 -6.84 -0.23 -9.03
C GLU A 78 -7.50 -1.45 -9.69
N ILE A 79 -6.79 -2.12 -10.59
CA ILE A 79 -7.28 -3.32 -11.29
C ILE A 79 -6.91 -4.56 -10.47
N THR A 80 -7.78 -5.55 -10.35
CA THR A 80 -7.52 -6.84 -9.66
C THR A 80 -6.70 -7.82 -10.50
N GLN A 81 -6.12 -8.84 -9.87
CA GLN A 81 -5.34 -9.86 -10.61
C GLN A 81 -6.22 -10.62 -11.61
N LYS A 82 -7.43 -11.00 -11.19
CA LYS A 82 -8.43 -11.66 -12.04
C LYS A 82 -8.77 -10.84 -13.29
N GLU A 83 -8.90 -9.53 -13.16
CA GLU A 83 -9.14 -8.65 -14.32
C GLU A 83 -7.93 -8.60 -15.26
N LEU A 84 -6.70 -8.55 -14.74
CA LEU A 84 -5.50 -8.63 -15.58
C LEU A 84 -5.42 -9.97 -16.33
N ASP A 85 -5.75 -11.07 -15.66
CA ASP A 85 -5.70 -12.41 -16.23
C ASP A 85 -6.72 -12.60 -17.36
N ALA A 86 -7.83 -11.84 -17.33
CA ALA A 86 -8.81 -11.81 -18.40
C ALA A 86 -8.44 -10.88 -19.58
N MET A 87 -7.42 -10.03 -19.44
CA MET A 87 -7.01 -9.07 -20.48
C MET A 87 -6.06 -9.68 -21.50
N THR A 88 -6.24 -9.29 -22.76
CA THR A 88 -5.25 -9.45 -23.83
C THR A 88 -4.00 -8.59 -23.57
N GLU A 89 -2.91 -8.87 -24.27
CA GLU A 89 -1.68 -8.08 -24.14
C GLU A 89 -1.88 -6.59 -24.42
N ARG A 90 -2.66 -6.25 -25.46
CA ARG A 90 -2.98 -4.86 -25.80
C ARG A 90 -3.76 -4.16 -24.69
N GLU A 91 -4.72 -4.84 -24.09
CA GLU A 91 -5.50 -4.32 -22.97
C GLU A 91 -4.62 -4.15 -21.73
N ARG A 92 -3.70 -5.09 -21.46
CA ARG A 92 -2.73 -4.96 -20.37
C ARG A 92 -1.82 -3.74 -20.55
N SER A 93 -1.32 -3.49 -21.77
CA SER A 93 -0.51 -2.28 -22.03
C SER A 93 -1.31 -1.00 -21.80
N PHE A 94 -2.57 -0.95 -22.28
CA PHE A 94 -3.45 0.19 -22.06
C PHE A 94 -3.77 0.38 -20.56
N ALA A 95 -4.04 -0.71 -19.85
CA ALA A 95 -4.31 -0.73 -18.42
C ALA A 95 -3.12 -0.23 -17.60
N ALA A 96 -1.90 -0.70 -17.90
CA ALA A 96 -0.68 -0.23 -17.24
C ALA A 96 -0.47 1.29 -17.44
N TRP A 97 -0.87 1.81 -18.60
CA TRP A 97 -0.85 3.25 -18.85
C TRP A 97 -2.03 3.99 -18.19
N LYS A 98 -3.25 3.43 -18.11
CA LYS A 98 -4.39 4.17 -17.56
C LYS A 98 -4.44 4.11 -16.03
N TYR A 99 -4.11 2.96 -15.46
CA TYR A 99 -4.22 2.61 -14.04
C TYR A 99 -2.87 2.06 -13.53
N PRO A 100 -1.83 2.90 -13.44
CA PRO A 100 -0.51 2.44 -13.02
C PRO A 100 -0.54 1.99 -11.56
N VAL A 101 0.30 0.99 -11.23
CA VAL A 101 0.56 0.60 -9.84
C VAL A 101 1.41 1.67 -9.16
N TRP A 102 1.01 2.06 -7.95
CA TRP A 102 1.73 3.04 -7.13
C TRP A 102 2.26 2.37 -5.88
N CYS A 103 3.52 2.62 -5.55
CA CYS A 103 4.14 2.13 -4.32
C CYS A 103 4.45 3.30 -3.40
N LYS A 104 4.15 3.13 -2.12
CA LYS A 104 4.55 4.06 -1.08
C LYS A 104 5.94 3.67 -0.65
N VAL A 105 6.86 4.63 -0.70
CA VAL A 105 8.27 4.39 -0.38
C VAL A 105 8.82 5.49 0.51
N ASP A 106 9.90 5.17 1.22
CA ASP A 106 10.80 6.17 1.80
C ASP A 106 12.09 6.22 1.00
N ALA A 107 12.42 7.41 0.49
CA ALA A 107 13.68 7.68 -0.19
C ALA A 107 14.38 8.84 0.53
N ASN A 108 15.53 8.57 1.15
CA ASN A 108 16.34 9.55 1.90
C ASN A 108 15.52 10.32 2.97
N GLY A 109 14.67 9.62 3.72
CA GLY A 109 13.82 10.20 4.77
C GLY A 109 12.61 10.97 4.24
N LYS A 110 12.35 10.89 2.93
CA LYS A 110 11.16 11.48 2.30
C LYS A 110 10.21 10.36 1.92
N ARG A 111 9.04 10.34 2.57
CA ARG A 111 7.99 9.35 2.32
C ARG A 111 6.96 9.86 1.33
N GLY A 112 6.69 9.08 0.29
CA GLY A 112 5.69 9.44 -0.73
C GLY A 112 5.40 8.33 -1.73
N TRP A 113 4.62 8.67 -2.75
CA TRP A 113 4.16 7.74 -3.78
C TRP A 113 4.98 7.84 -5.06
N VAL A 114 5.41 6.68 -5.56
CA VAL A 114 6.11 6.51 -6.84
C VAL A 114 5.42 5.45 -7.68
N ARG A 115 5.58 5.51 -9.01
CA ARG A 115 5.07 4.46 -9.89
C ARG A 115 5.96 3.22 -9.80
N LYS A 116 5.34 2.04 -9.73
CA LYS A 116 6.04 0.75 -9.68
C LYS A 116 6.98 0.52 -10.86
N GLN A 117 6.71 1.10 -12.03
CA GLN A 117 7.57 0.98 -13.23
C GLN A 117 9.02 1.47 -13.03
N PHE A 118 9.28 2.28 -12.01
CA PHE A 118 10.62 2.78 -11.67
C PHE A 118 11.30 1.95 -10.57
N LEU A 119 10.70 0.83 -10.16
CA LEU A 119 11.13 -0.01 -9.07
C LEU A 119 11.28 -1.44 -9.58
N SER A 120 12.32 -2.13 -9.13
CA SER A 120 12.49 -3.56 -9.39
C SER A 120 11.51 -4.39 -8.57
N ASP A 121 11.19 -5.58 -9.06
CA ASP A 121 10.57 -6.64 -8.24
C ASP A 121 11.60 -7.49 -7.50
N GLU A 122 12.86 -7.45 -7.94
CA GLU A 122 13.96 -8.09 -7.23
C GLU A 122 14.26 -7.34 -5.93
N PRO A 123 14.58 -8.06 -4.83
CA PRO A 123 15.05 -7.46 -3.59
C PRO A 123 16.22 -6.53 -3.85
N CYS A 124 16.29 -5.44 -3.08
CA CYS A 124 17.44 -4.56 -3.20
C CYS A 124 18.73 -5.29 -2.85
N LYS A 125 19.69 -5.26 -3.79
CA LYS A 125 21.05 -5.70 -3.53
C LYS A 125 21.82 -4.47 -3.09
N GLN A 126 22.16 -4.38 -1.82
CA GLN A 126 23.20 -3.45 -1.39
C GLN A 126 24.48 -3.89 -2.11
N GLN A 127 25.09 -2.99 -2.88
CA GLN A 127 26.41 -3.26 -3.43
C GLN A 127 27.41 -3.12 -2.28
N ASP A 128 28.13 -4.20 -1.99
CA ASP A 128 29.25 -4.24 -1.05
C ASP A 128 30.39 -3.30 -1.47
#